data_AF-A0A7M1KVH6-F1
#
_entry.id   AF-A0A7M1KVH6-F1
#
_cell.length_a   1.000
_cell.length_b   1.000
_cell.length_c   1.000
_cell.angle_alpha   90.00
_cell.angle_beta   90.00
_cell.angle_gamma   90.00
#
_symmetry.space_group_name_H-M   'P 1'
#
loop_
_entity.id
_entity.type
_entity.pdbx_description
1 polymer ?
#
loop_
_entity_poly.entity_id
_entity_poly.type
_entity_poly.pdbx_seq_one_letter_code
_entity_poly.pdbx_strand_id
1 'polypeptide(L)'
;MIIFDVFSKIDKILISKELKLYIYNLPDDWKDFVKEKIYDELLYRELENNKLKKNGYSEYMIQYDLSFFQRAVANSVPGTDNNNFLSIDSCINLLVDNMICMDLELTSDSDASWAINPFEYRMNEFSHSNRLFNLIQFLRRDMYHTPFNTIYSSEDSFGRVLNDRILFTLFSKLTNKKVKYPDKEELITILRKFGKGLDEFIKTDDDYFKLNYILTSLSSDSNYTYFHYVKSFALLEMMLLKPNQNTREIDRVLVTYLESTYNDSALEVATTLRQMRNKISHGDSKGYNKKAEFFAQKYMKDYYFDYHEFSRGAWILSHTIILLDDLLKEVLSQKMKLIK
;
A
#
# COMPACT_ATOMS: atom_id res chain seq x y z
N MET A 1 -2.00 12.07 -6.21
CA MET A 1 -2.47 11.24 -7.35
C MET A 1 -1.62 9.97 -7.44
N ILE A 2 -2.23 8.86 -7.85
CA ILE A 2 -1.51 7.60 -8.12
C ILE A 2 -1.71 7.19 -9.55
N ILE A 3 -0.65 6.70 -10.20
CA ILE A 3 -0.70 6.12 -11.54
C ILE A 3 -0.51 4.62 -11.40
N PHE A 4 -1.53 3.86 -11.75
CA PHE A 4 -1.49 2.41 -11.64
C PHE A 4 -0.78 1.80 -12.84
N ASP A 5 -1.36 1.93 -14.03
CA ASP A 5 -0.88 1.20 -15.20
C ASP A 5 -1.12 1.97 -16.50
N VAL A 6 -0.61 1.43 -17.60
CA VAL A 6 -0.95 1.85 -18.96
C VAL A 6 -1.99 0.88 -19.54
N PHE A 7 -3.15 1.40 -19.90
CA PHE A 7 -4.24 0.67 -20.57
C PHE A 7 -4.81 1.51 -21.72
N SER A 8 -5.72 0.94 -22.51
CA SER A 8 -6.54 1.76 -23.42
C SER A 8 -7.31 2.87 -22.68
N LYS A 9 -7.72 3.91 -23.43
CA LYS A 9 -8.59 4.99 -22.93
C LYS A 9 -9.80 4.45 -22.16
N ILE A 10 -10.09 5.08 -21.04
CA ILE A 10 -11.26 4.83 -20.20
C ILE A 10 -12.00 6.13 -19.93
N ASP A 11 -13.31 6.04 -19.81
CA ASP A 11 -14.10 7.13 -19.27
C ASP A 11 -13.80 7.34 -17.77
N LYS A 12 -14.11 8.52 -17.25
CA LYS A 12 -14.01 8.81 -15.81
C LYS A 12 -15.00 7.92 -15.06
N ILE A 13 -14.49 7.01 -14.24
CA ILE A 13 -15.31 6.04 -13.49
C ILE A 13 -15.26 6.40 -12.01
N LEU A 14 -16.44 6.59 -11.41
CA LEU A 14 -16.60 6.72 -9.97
C LEU A 14 -16.36 5.37 -9.28
N ILE A 15 -15.49 5.38 -8.27
CA ILE A 15 -15.10 4.22 -7.47
C ILE A 15 -15.75 4.23 -6.09
N SER A 16 -15.71 5.36 -5.39
CA SER A 16 -16.38 5.57 -4.10
C SER A 16 -17.16 6.87 -4.12
N LYS A 17 -18.45 6.80 -3.78
CA LYS A 17 -19.33 7.97 -3.70
C LYS A 17 -18.98 8.84 -2.50
N GLU A 18 -18.78 8.21 -1.34
CA GLU A 18 -18.54 8.92 -0.08
C GLU A 18 -17.23 9.69 -0.10
N LEU A 19 -16.21 9.13 -0.75
CA LEU A 19 -14.91 9.81 -0.90
C LEU A 19 -14.81 10.65 -2.18
N LYS A 20 -15.78 10.57 -3.09
CA LYS A 20 -15.66 11.13 -4.46
C LYS A 20 -14.36 10.68 -5.14
N LEU A 21 -14.07 9.37 -5.06
CA LEU A 21 -12.86 8.75 -5.61
C LEU A 21 -13.13 8.29 -7.04
N TYR A 22 -12.24 8.63 -7.97
CA TYR A 22 -12.36 8.27 -9.38
C TYR A 22 -11.12 7.58 -9.93
N ILE A 23 -11.31 6.84 -11.02
CA ILE A 23 -10.24 6.42 -11.93
C ILE A 23 -10.50 6.97 -13.32
N TYR A 24 -9.45 7.42 -14.00
CA TYR A 24 -9.53 8.02 -15.33
C TYR A 24 -8.14 8.06 -15.97
N ASN A 25 -8.06 8.43 -17.25
CA ASN A 25 -6.77 8.69 -17.88
C ASN A 25 -6.10 9.94 -17.29
N LEU A 26 -4.76 10.01 -17.34
CA LEU A 26 -4.02 11.18 -16.88
C LEU A 26 -4.57 12.50 -17.46
N PRO A 27 -4.81 13.52 -16.62
CA PRO A 27 -5.17 14.86 -17.10
C PRO A 27 -3.96 15.55 -17.75
N ASP A 28 -4.21 16.48 -18.66
CA ASP A 28 -3.17 17.05 -19.53
C ASP A 28 -2.04 17.75 -18.77
N ASP A 29 -2.35 18.42 -17.67
CA ASP A 29 -1.39 19.06 -16.77
C ASP A 29 -0.41 18.07 -16.13
N TRP A 30 -0.85 16.84 -15.87
CA TRP A 30 0.00 15.77 -15.34
C TRP A 30 0.80 15.04 -16.41
N LYS A 31 0.36 15.04 -17.66
CA LYS A 31 1.05 14.30 -18.73
C LYS A 31 2.47 14.82 -18.92
N ASP A 32 2.64 16.14 -19.00
CA ASP A 32 3.97 16.71 -19.24
C ASP A 32 4.91 16.51 -18.05
N PHE A 33 4.39 16.58 -16.82
CA PHE A 33 5.14 16.24 -15.61
C PHE A 33 5.62 14.77 -15.64
N VAL A 34 4.75 13.82 -16.00
CA VAL A 34 5.12 12.40 -16.06
C VAL A 34 6.14 12.13 -17.17
N LYS A 35 6.02 12.81 -18.32
CA LYS A 35 7.02 12.73 -19.40
C LYS A 35 8.38 13.22 -18.90
N GLU A 36 8.44 14.35 -18.21
CA GLU A 36 9.67 14.87 -17.60
C GLU A 36 10.30 13.82 -16.68
N LYS A 37 9.51 13.17 -15.82
CA LYS A 37 10.00 12.09 -14.94
C LYS A 37 10.55 10.88 -15.69
N ILE A 38 9.93 10.50 -16.81
CA ILE A 38 10.45 9.43 -17.67
C ILE A 38 11.79 9.84 -18.27
N TYR A 39 11.93 11.09 -18.73
CA TYR A 39 13.18 11.61 -19.29
C TYR A 39 14.29 11.74 -18.25
N ASP A 40 13.96 12.18 -17.04
CA ASP A 40 14.89 12.20 -15.90
C ASP A 40 15.42 10.79 -15.59
N GLU A 41 14.54 9.78 -15.57
CA GLU A 41 14.94 8.39 -15.34
C GLU A 41 15.84 7.86 -16.48
N LEU A 42 15.50 8.15 -17.74
CA LEU A 42 16.35 7.79 -18.89
C LEU A 42 17.77 8.33 -18.72
N LEU A 43 17.89 9.63 -18.43
CA LEU A 43 19.19 10.29 -18.25
C LEU A 43 19.95 9.71 -17.06
N TYR A 44 19.28 9.51 -15.93
CA TYR A 44 19.88 8.91 -14.74
C TYR A 44 20.47 7.52 -15.05
N ARG A 45 19.72 6.69 -15.79
CA ARG A 45 20.12 5.33 -16.15
C ARG A 45 21.27 5.32 -17.15
N GLU A 46 21.29 6.24 -18.10
CA GLU A 46 22.43 6.40 -19.00
C GLU A 46 23.71 6.77 -18.24
N LEU A 47 23.63 7.71 -17.29
CA LEU A 47 24.76 8.10 -16.45
C LEU A 47 25.25 6.96 -15.56
N GLU A 48 24.34 6.20 -14.95
CA GLU A 48 24.64 5.00 -14.15
C GLU A 48 25.34 3.92 -14.99
N ASN A 49 24.80 3.64 -16.18
CA ASN A 49 25.40 2.73 -17.17
C ASN A 49 26.83 3.14 -17.55
N ASN A 50 27.04 4.43 -17.82
CA ASN A 50 28.37 4.95 -18.18
C ASN A 50 29.37 4.85 -17.02
N LYS A 51 28.95 5.10 -15.77
CA LYS A 51 29.81 4.91 -14.59
C LYS A 51 30.21 3.45 -14.41
N LEU A 52 29.28 2.53 -14.56
CA LEU A 52 29.54 1.10 -14.38
C LEU A 52 30.43 0.54 -15.50
N LYS A 53 30.23 0.98 -16.75
CA LYS A 53 31.13 0.68 -17.88
C LYS A 53 32.57 1.15 -17.59
N LYS A 54 32.75 2.36 -17.06
CA LYS A 54 34.08 2.87 -16.66
C LYS A 54 34.75 2.03 -15.57
N ASN A 55 33.97 1.41 -14.69
CA ASN A 55 34.47 0.56 -13.61
C ASN A 55 34.68 -0.90 -14.04
N GLY A 56 34.59 -1.22 -15.33
CA GLY A 56 34.89 -2.56 -15.86
C GLY A 56 33.77 -3.60 -15.66
N TYR A 57 32.57 -3.18 -15.25
CA TYR A 57 31.41 -4.07 -15.20
C TYR A 57 30.83 -4.27 -16.60
N SER A 58 30.56 -5.52 -16.98
CA SER A 58 29.91 -5.87 -18.25
C SER A 58 28.42 -5.52 -18.26
N GLU A 59 27.85 -5.36 -19.46
CA GLU A 59 26.51 -4.82 -19.81
C GLU A 59 25.30 -5.63 -19.30
N TYR A 60 25.23 -5.97 -18.02
CA TYR A 60 24.04 -6.63 -17.44
C TYR A 60 22.88 -5.66 -17.12
N MET A 61 22.87 -4.47 -17.71
CA MET A 61 21.91 -3.43 -17.34
C MET A 61 20.86 -3.15 -18.41
N ILE A 62 19.68 -2.78 -17.91
CA ILE A 62 18.48 -2.51 -18.70
C ILE A 62 18.77 -1.37 -19.68
N GLN A 63 18.66 -1.65 -20.99
CA GLN A 63 18.70 -0.64 -22.03
C GLN A 63 17.27 -0.22 -22.39
N TYR A 64 16.97 1.06 -22.20
CA TYR A 64 15.70 1.68 -22.56
C TYR A 64 15.79 2.29 -23.96
N ASP A 65 15.98 1.44 -24.96
CA ASP A 65 16.05 1.84 -26.37
C ASP A 65 14.66 1.91 -27.02
N LEU A 66 14.60 2.29 -28.30
CA LEU A 66 13.34 2.32 -29.05
C LEU A 66 12.61 0.97 -29.02
N SER A 67 13.35 -0.14 -29.07
CA SER A 67 12.76 -1.50 -29.04
C SER A 67 12.07 -1.81 -27.71
N PHE A 68 12.62 -1.32 -26.59
CA PHE A 68 11.98 -1.40 -25.28
C PHE A 68 10.64 -0.66 -25.29
N PHE A 69 10.64 0.60 -25.75
CA PHE A 69 9.44 1.43 -25.76
C PHE A 69 8.35 0.89 -26.71
N GLN A 70 8.73 0.41 -27.89
CA GLN A 70 7.80 -0.26 -28.81
C GLN A 70 7.16 -1.48 -28.15
N ARG A 71 7.94 -2.34 -27.48
CA ARG A 71 7.40 -3.49 -26.74
C ARG A 71 6.48 -3.09 -25.59
N ALA A 72 6.81 -2.02 -24.86
CA ALA A 72 5.98 -1.47 -23.79
C ALA A 72 4.62 -1.03 -24.31
N VAL A 73 4.60 -0.31 -25.45
CA VAL A 73 3.38 0.12 -26.13
C VAL A 73 2.55 -1.09 -26.56
N ALA A 74 3.13 -2.05 -27.30
CA ALA A 74 2.40 -3.24 -27.76
C ALA A 74 1.73 -4.03 -26.65
N ASN A 75 2.39 -4.15 -25.49
CA ASN A 75 1.85 -4.89 -24.36
C ASN A 75 0.74 -4.13 -23.62
N SER A 76 0.75 -2.80 -23.67
CA SER A 76 -0.10 -1.97 -22.80
C SER A 76 -1.27 -1.31 -23.53
N VAL A 77 -1.13 -1.09 -24.84
CA VAL A 77 -2.10 -0.41 -25.69
C VAL A 77 -2.55 -1.38 -26.79
N PRO A 78 -3.73 -2.04 -26.64
CA PRO A 78 -4.24 -2.97 -27.65
C PRO A 78 -4.48 -2.27 -28.99
N GLY A 79 -4.10 -2.93 -30.09
CA GLY A 79 -4.37 -2.44 -31.45
C GLY A 79 -3.32 -1.51 -32.06
N THR A 80 -2.21 -1.26 -31.36
CA THR A 80 -1.05 -0.54 -31.93
C THR A 80 0.00 -1.50 -32.47
N ASP A 81 0.29 -1.40 -33.77
CA ASP A 81 1.38 -2.14 -34.43
C ASP A 81 2.75 -1.55 -34.06
N ASN A 82 3.68 -2.42 -33.62
CA ASN A 82 5.03 -2.04 -33.20
C ASN A 82 5.83 -1.25 -34.26
N ASN A 83 5.49 -1.42 -35.54
CA ASN A 83 6.26 -0.88 -36.66
C ASN A 83 5.94 0.59 -36.99
N ASN A 84 4.92 1.19 -36.35
CA ASN A 84 4.49 2.56 -36.68
C ASN A 84 5.22 3.65 -35.88
N PHE A 85 5.99 3.30 -34.86
CA PHE A 85 6.67 4.29 -34.01
C PHE A 85 8.11 4.51 -34.45
N LEU A 86 8.40 5.74 -34.89
CA LEU A 86 9.71 6.15 -35.41
C LEU A 86 10.64 6.76 -34.34
N SER A 87 10.13 7.05 -33.13
CA SER A 87 10.92 7.66 -32.05
C SER A 87 10.47 7.23 -30.64
N ILE A 88 11.39 7.36 -29.67
CA ILE A 88 11.12 7.15 -28.25
C ILE A 88 10.04 8.12 -27.76
N ASP A 89 10.12 9.40 -28.15
CA ASP A 89 9.16 10.43 -27.76
C ASP A 89 7.73 10.08 -28.20
N SER A 90 7.57 9.55 -29.43
CA SER A 90 6.26 9.08 -29.92
C SER A 90 5.70 7.95 -29.06
N CYS A 91 6.55 7.03 -28.61
CA CYS A 91 6.14 5.94 -27.73
C CYS A 91 5.78 6.46 -26.33
N ILE A 92 6.59 7.36 -25.75
CA ILE A 92 6.35 7.95 -24.43
C ILE A 92 5.01 8.70 -24.43
N ASN A 93 4.74 9.53 -25.44
CA ASN A 93 3.48 10.27 -25.55
C ASN A 93 2.29 9.31 -25.54
N LEU A 94 2.35 8.24 -26.33
CA LEU A 94 1.28 7.25 -26.38
C LEU A 94 1.10 6.50 -25.05
N LEU A 95 2.19 6.11 -24.39
CA LEU A 95 2.13 5.46 -23.08
C LEU A 95 1.46 6.37 -22.05
N VAL A 96 1.93 7.63 -21.96
CA VAL A 96 1.42 8.63 -21.01
C VAL A 96 -0.05 8.96 -21.27
N ASP A 97 -0.46 9.09 -22.54
CA ASP A 97 -1.87 9.31 -22.89
C ASP A 97 -2.78 8.16 -22.44
N ASN A 98 -2.23 6.97 -22.30
CA ASN A 98 -2.92 5.74 -21.94
C ASN A 98 -2.69 5.34 -20.47
N MET A 99 -1.98 6.15 -19.69
CA MET A 99 -1.85 5.91 -18.25
C MET A 99 -3.17 6.17 -17.53
N ILE A 100 -3.49 5.30 -16.58
CA ILE A 100 -4.65 5.40 -15.70
C ILE A 100 -4.20 5.89 -14.33
N CYS A 101 -4.86 6.93 -13.84
CA CYS A 101 -4.68 7.43 -12.50
C CYS A 101 -5.91 7.22 -11.62
N MET A 102 -5.69 7.30 -10.31
CA MET A 102 -6.71 7.44 -9.30
C MET A 102 -6.51 8.75 -8.56
N ASP A 103 -7.61 9.47 -8.43
CA ASP A 103 -7.63 10.70 -7.66
C ASP A 103 -8.99 11.00 -7.05
N LEU A 104 -8.96 11.85 -6.03
CA LEU A 104 -10.14 12.35 -5.35
C LEU A 104 -10.58 13.65 -5.99
N GLU A 105 -11.88 13.80 -6.23
CA GLU A 105 -12.44 15.08 -6.66
C GLU A 105 -12.50 16.04 -5.48
N LEU A 106 -11.41 16.78 -5.30
CA LEU A 106 -11.33 17.86 -4.31
C LEU A 106 -12.11 19.06 -4.84
N THR A 107 -13.22 19.39 -4.19
CA THR A 107 -13.94 20.64 -4.49
C THR A 107 -13.10 21.82 -4.00
N SER A 108 -12.78 22.75 -4.91
CA SER A 108 -12.02 23.96 -4.60
C SER A 108 -12.74 24.87 -3.59
N ASP A 109 -12.18 24.94 -2.38
CA ASP A 109 -12.03 26.06 -1.41
C ASP A 109 -13.04 27.24 -1.33
N SER A 110 -14.23 27.19 -1.93
CA SER A 110 -15.17 28.33 -1.92
C SER A 110 -16.57 28.03 -1.39
N ASP A 111 -16.94 26.76 -1.23
CA ASP A 111 -18.17 26.38 -0.52
C ASP A 111 -17.79 25.64 0.77
N ALA A 112 -17.29 26.42 1.75
CA ALA A 112 -17.24 26.01 3.14
C ALA A 112 -18.67 25.87 3.69
N SER A 113 -19.39 24.85 3.19
CA SER A 113 -20.49 24.25 3.92
C SER A 113 -19.90 23.18 4.82
N TRP A 114 -20.32 23.17 6.07
CA TRP A 114 -19.68 22.43 7.17
C TRP A 114 -19.90 20.90 7.12
N ALA A 115 -20.23 20.35 5.95
CA ALA A 115 -20.15 18.93 5.58
C ALA A 115 -18.72 18.57 5.12
N ILE A 116 -17.75 19.06 5.90
CA ILE A 116 -16.32 19.15 5.62
C ILE A 116 -15.77 17.77 5.34
N ASN A 117 -15.11 17.61 4.20
CA ASN A 117 -14.20 16.50 3.94
C ASN A 117 -13.08 16.53 5.02
N PRO A 118 -13.07 15.63 6.01
CA PRO A 118 -12.10 15.61 7.12
C PRO A 118 -10.63 15.45 6.70
N PHE A 119 -10.38 15.18 5.42
CA PHE A 119 -9.05 15.26 4.81
C PHE A 119 -8.53 16.71 4.71
N GLU A 120 -9.35 17.72 5.00
CA GLU A 120 -8.96 19.13 5.07
C GLU A 120 -8.08 19.52 6.26
N TYR A 121 -7.78 18.61 7.20
CA TYR A 121 -6.63 18.84 8.10
C TYR A 121 -5.33 18.70 7.29
N ARG A 122 -5.02 19.73 6.50
CA ARG A 122 -3.86 19.94 5.61
C ARG A 122 -2.51 20.05 6.35
N MET A 123 -2.35 19.36 7.48
CA MET A 123 -1.11 19.36 8.28
C MET A 123 -0.27 18.10 8.04
N ASN A 124 -0.52 17.42 6.93
CA ASN A 124 0.05 16.12 6.61
C ASN A 124 0.47 16.15 5.14
N GLU A 125 1.76 15.90 4.88
CA GLU A 125 2.41 15.96 3.55
C GLU A 125 1.91 14.87 2.58
N PHE A 126 1.08 13.92 3.05
CA PHE A 126 0.58 12.81 2.26
C PHE A 126 -0.78 13.10 1.62
N SER A 127 -0.86 13.05 0.29
CA SER A 127 -2.09 13.05 -0.49
C SER A 127 -3.00 11.89 -0.11
N HIS A 128 -4.28 12.18 -0.12
CA HIS A 128 -5.33 11.26 0.31
C HIS A 128 -5.39 10.00 -0.57
N SER A 129 -5.11 10.14 -1.87
CA SER A 129 -4.99 9.02 -2.81
C SER A 129 -3.87 8.06 -2.39
N ASN A 130 -2.73 8.56 -1.91
CA ASN A 130 -1.62 7.74 -1.40
C ASN A 130 -1.94 7.01 -0.11
N ARG A 131 -2.67 7.63 0.81
CA ARG A 131 -3.09 6.91 2.02
C ARG A 131 -4.08 5.79 1.70
N LEU A 132 -4.99 6.01 0.75
CA LEU A 132 -5.91 4.97 0.27
C LEU A 132 -5.15 3.80 -0.36
N PHE A 133 -4.10 4.08 -1.11
CA PHE A 133 -3.26 3.04 -1.66
C PHE A 133 -2.44 2.30 -0.61
N ASN A 134 -1.91 2.99 0.40
CA ASN A 134 -1.27 2.33 1.53
C ASN A 134 -2.23 1.36 2.24
N LEU A 135 -3.52 1.71 2.35
CA LEU A 135 -4.55 0.79 2.83
C LEU A 135 -4.72 -0.41 1.89
N ILE A 136 -4.86 -0.18 0.58
CA ILE A 136 -4.94 -1.27 -0.42
C ILE A 136 -3.74 -2.22 -0.30
N GLN A 137 -2.54 -1.68 -0.15
CA GLN A 137 -1.30 -2.45 0.00
C GLN A 137 -1.25 -3.20 1.33
N PHE A 138 -1.65 -2.54 2.42
CA PHE A 138 -1.70 -3.16 3.75
C PHE A 138 -2.65 -4.35 3.79
N LEU A 139 -3.85 -4.23 3.20
CA LEU A 139 -4.88 -5.28 3.20
C LEU A 139 -4.49 -6.53 2.41
N ARG A 140 -3.37 -6.49 1.67
CA ARG A 140 -2.90 -7.63 0.89
C ARG A 140 -2.12 -8.61 1.76
N ARG A 141 -2.44 -9.89 1.59
CA ARG A 141 -1.80 -11.00 2.31
C ARG A 141 -0.50 -11.45 1.65
N ASP A 142 -0.39 -11.31 0.33
CA ASP A 142 0.78 -11.76 -0.43
C ASP A 142 1.72 -10.60 -0.77
N MET A 143 2.92 -10.60 -0.18
CA MET A 143 3.98 -9.63 -0.45
C MET A 143 4.47 -9.66 -1.92
N TYR A 144 4.22 -10.75 -2.66
CA TYR A 144 4.86 -11.00 -3.96
C TYR A 144 4.00 -10.70 -5.20
N HIS A 145 2.73 -10.34 -5.04
CA HIS A 145 1.81 -10.16 -6.16
C HIS A 145 1.02 -8.87 -6.03
N THR A 146 1.62 -7.73 -6.38
CA THR A 146 0.87 -6.49 -6.55
C THR A 146 -0.19 -6.67 -7.63
N PRO A 147 -1.50 -6.73 -7.31
CA PRO A 147 -2.52 -6.77 -8.35
C PRO A 147 -2.55 -5.42 -9.05
N PHE A 148 -1.98 -4.37 -8.48
CA PHE A 148 -1.81 -3.11 -9.16
C PHE A 148 -0.37 -3.02 -9.62
N ASN A 149 -0.14 -2.94 -10.94
CA ASN A 149 1.03 -2.22 -11.36
C ASN A 149 0.89 -0.80 -10.74
N THR A 150 1.95 -0.24 -10.18
CA THR A 150 1.93 1.15 -9.71
C THR A 150 3.13 1.82 -10.31
N ILE A 151 2.86 2.56 -11.37
CA ILE A 151 3.87 3.23 -12.18
C ILE A 151 4.44 4.44 -11.44
N TYR A 152 3.61 5.16 -10.70
CA TYR A 152 4.01 6.40 -10.03
C TYR A 152 3.10 6.74 -8.86
N SER A 153 3.70 7.36 -7.84
CA SER A 153 3.03 7.98 -6.69
C SER A 153 3.53 9.41 -6.55
N SER A 154 2.64 10.35 -6.24
CA SER A 154 3.03 11.73 -5.96
C SER A 154 3.79 11.93 -4.63
N GLU A 155 3.99 10.88 -3.81
CA GLU A 155 4.71 10.97 -2.52
C GLU A 155 5.85 9.98 -2.37
N ASP A 156 6.83 10.41 -1.57
CA ASP A 156 8.05 9.66 -1.17
C ASP A 156 7.77 8.53 -0.16
N SER A 157 6.51 8.15 0.09
CA SER A 157 6.14 7.13 1.08
C SER A 157 6.61 5.71 0.72
N PHE A 158 6.96 5.47 -0.54
CA PHE A 158 7.59 4.23 -1.02
C PHE A 158 9.12 4.29 -1.03
N GLY A 159 9.68 5.34 -0.39
CA GLY A 159 11.01 5.84 -0.68
C GLY A 159 11.11 6.33 -2.13
N ARG A 160 12.28 6.91 -2.47
CA ARG A 160 12.64 7.28 -3.85
C ARG A 160 12.58 6.13 -4.88
N VAL A 161 12.21 4.93 -4.44
CA VAL A 161 12.22 3.70 -5.23
C VAL A 161 11.08 3.65 -6.25
N LEU A 162 9.92 4.29 -6.04
CA LEU A 162 8.83 4.28 -7.05
C LEU A 162 8.72 5.58 -7.85
N ASN A 163 9.01 6.74 -7.24
CA ASN A 163 8.74 8.04 -7.87
C ASN A 163 9.65 8.34 -9.07
N ASP A 164 10.84 7.74 -9.10
CA ASP A 164 11.85 7.91 -10.17
C ASP A 164 12.08 6.60 -10.96
N ARG A 165 11.12 5.67 -10.93
CA ARG A 165 11.27 4.29 -11.48
C ARG A 165 10.11 3.83 -12.36
N ILE A 166 9.48 4.77 -13.07
CA ILE A 166 8.44 4.49 -14.05
C ILE A 166 8.90 3.44 -15.06
N LEU A 167 10.09 3.60 -15.64
CA LEU A 167 10.65 2.70 -16.65
C LEU A 167 11.02 1.35 -16.07
N PHE A 168 11.59 1.31 -14.86
CA PHE A 168 11.87 0.07 -14.17
C PHE A 168 10.60 -0.75 -13.89
N THR A 169 9.51 -0.08 -13.52
CA THR A 169 8.21 -0.73 -13.30
C THR A 169 7.64 -1.28 -14.61
N LEU A 170 7.66 -0.50 -15.70
CA LEU A 170 7.26 -0.96 -17.03
C LEU A 170 8.12 -2.15 -17.49
N PHE A 171 9.43 -2.10 -17.28
CA PHE A 171 10.34 -3.20 -17.60
C PHE A 171 10.03 -4.47 -16.79
N SER A 172 9.78 -4.33 -15.49
CA SER A 172 9.43 -5.44 -14.61
C SER A 172 8.16 -6.14 -15.07
N LYS A 173 7.14 -5.38 -15.50
CA LYS A 173 5.91 -5.92 -16.09
C LYS A 173 6.16 -6.69 -17.39
N LEU A 174 7.03 -6.19 -18.27
CA LEU A 174 7.36 -6.84 -19.55
C LEU A 174 8.16 -8.13 -19.39
N THR A 175 9.01 -8.22 -18.36
CA THR A 175 9.97 -9.31 -18.20
C THR A 175 9.53 -10.39 -17.21
N ASN A 176 8.75 -10.02 -16.19
CA ASN A 176 8.33 -10.95 -15.15
C ASN A 176 7.07 -11.74 -15.53
N LYS A 177 7.25 -12.75 -16.40
CA LYS A 177 6.18 -13.65 -16.85
C LYS A 177 5.53 -14.50 -15.75
N LYS A 178 6.10 -14.54 -14.55
CA LYS A 178 5.55 -15.29 -13.40
C LYS A 178 4.49 -14.50 -12.65
N VAL A 179 4.43 -13.18 -12.82
CA VAL A 179 3.45 -12.32 -12.17
C VAL A 179 2.31 -12.05 -13.14
N LYS A 180 1.10 -12.50 -12.78
CA LYS A 180 -0.12 -12.13 -13.49
C LYS A 180 -0.58 -10.76 -12.99
N TYR A 181 -0.43 -9.74 -13.82
CA TYR A 181 -1.09 -8.44 -13.60
C TYR A 181 -2.53 -8.53 -14.11
N PRO A 182 -3.51 -7.91 -13.42
CA PRO A 182 -4.88 -7.87 -13.90
C PRO A 182 -4.95 -7.05 -15.18
N ASP A 183 -5.86 -7.46 -16.05
CA ASP A 183 -6.23 -6.65 -17.21
C ASP A 183 -7.06 -5.43 -16.78
N LYS A 184 -7.43 -4.61 -17.78
CA LYS A 184 -8.21 -3.38 -17.56
C LYS A 184 -9.51 -3.63 -16.80
N GLU A 185 -10.27 -4.65 -17.19
CA GLU A 185 -11.59 -4.92 -16.61
C GLU A 185 -11.47 -5.55 -15.22
N GLU A 186 -10.49 -6.43 -15.03
CA GLU A 186 -10.14 -7.00 -13.73
C GLU A 186 -9.71 -5.89 -12.76
N LEU A 187 -8.86 -4.95 -13.19
CA LEU A 187 -8.45 -3.80 -12.40
C LEU A 187 -9.65 -2.94 -11.96
N ILE A 188 -10.47 -2.52 -12.93
CA ILE A 188 -11.66 -1.68 -12.67
C ILE A 188 -12.60 -2.39 -11.70
N THR A 189 -12.78 -3.70 -11.85
CA THR A 189 -13.62 -4.51 -10.97
C THR A 189 -13.10 -4.54 -9.54
N ILE A 190 -11.79 -4.76 -9.35
CA ILE A 190 -11.16 -4.76 -8.03
C ILE A 190 -11.32 -3.39 -7.37
N LEU A 191 -11.03 -2.30 -8.10
CA LEU A 191 -11.13 -0.94 -7.58
C LEU A 191 -12.58 -0.59 -7.22
N ARG A 192 -13.56 -0.96 -8.04
CA ARG A 192 -14.99 -0.77 -7.73
C ARG A 192 -15.42 -1.55 -6.49
N LYS A 193 -14.95 -2.79 -6.32
CA LYS A 193 -15.22 -3.59 -5.09
C LYS A 193 -14.62 -2.89 -3.87
N PHE A 194 -13.41 -2.37 -4.00
CA PHE A 194 -12.73 -1.61 -2.94
C PHE A 194 -13.50 -0.35 -2.57
N GLY A 195 -13.84 0.49 -3.55
CA GLY A 195 -14.59 1.72 -3.32
C GLY A 195 -15.99 1.49 -2.75
N LYS A 196 -16.70 0.45 -3.20
CA LYS A 196 -17.95 0.01 -2.59
C LYS A 196 -17.78 -0.40 -1.13
N GLY A 197 -16.68 -1.07 -0.78
CA GLY A 197 -16.35 -1.43 0.59
C GLY A 197 -16.14 -0.21 1.49
N LEU A 198 -15.52 0.84 0.96
CA LEU A 198 -15.38 2.13 1.65
C LEU A 198 -16.74 2.81 1.85
N ASP A 199 -17.56 2.88 0.80
CA ASP A 199 -18.92 3.46 0.90
C ASP A 199 -19.80 2.70 1.92
N GLU A 200 -19.65 1.37 2.01
CA GLU A 200 -20.38 0.57 3.00
C GLU A 200 -19.84 0.72 4.43
N PHE A 201 -18.57 1.12 4.57
CA PHE A 201 -17.92 1.41 5.86
C PHE A 201 -18.32 2.80 6.38
N ILE A 202 -18.35 3.81 5.52
CA ILE A 202 -18.64 5.20 5.87
C ILE A 202 -20.16 5.41 5.88
N LYS A 203 -20.77 5.37 7.06
CA LYS A 203 -22.23 5.63 7.22
C LYS A 203 -22.52 6.89 8.01
N THR A 204 -21.52 7.37 8.75
CA THR A 204 -21.60 8.52 9.65
C THR A 204 -20.29 9.28 9.61
N ASP A 205 -20.30 10.53 10.10
CA ASP A 205 -19.09 11.35 10.23
C ASP A 205 -18.03 10.66 11.11
N ASP A 206 -18.45 9.97 12.17
CA ASP A 206 -17.56 9.21 13.06
C ASP A 206 -16.84 8.07 12.30
N ASP A 207 -17.53 7.38 11.39
CA ASP A 207 -16.91 6.35 10.54
C ASP A 207 -15.90 6.96 9.57
N TYR A 208 -16.16 8.17 9.09
CA TYR A 208 -15.19 8.91 8.29
C TYR A 208 -13.93 9.23 9.10
N PHE A 209 -14.07 9.79 10.30
CA PHE A 209 -12.91 10.11 11.15
C PHE A 209 -12.11 8.86 11.49
N LYS A 210 -12.78 7.73 11.74
CA LYS A 210 -12.11 6.43 11.90
C LYS A 210 -11.34 6.04 10.64
N LEU A 211 -11.93 6.15 9.45
CA LEU A 211 -11.23 5.86 8.20
C LEU A 211 -9.98 6.74 8.07
N ASN A 212 -10.10 8.05 8.26
CA ASN A 212 -8.95 8.96 8.18
C ASN A 212 -7.84 8.59 9.19
N TYR A 213 -8.21 8.18 10.41
CA TYR A 213 -7.27 7.70 11.41
C TYR A 213 -6.57 6.40 10.98
N ILE A 214 -7.30 5.43 10.40
CA ILE A 214 -6.73 4.20 9.82
C ILE A 214 -5.72 4.57 8.73
N LEU A 215 -6.15 5.37 7.75
CA LEU A 215 -5.33 5.77 6.60
C LEU A 215 -4.04 6.46 7.03
N THR A 216 -4.13 7.36 8.00
CA THR A 216 -2.98 8.10 8.54
C THR A 216 -2.05 7.19 9.34
N SER A 217 -2.61 6.28 10.14
CA SER A 217 -1.83 5.34 10.95
C SER A 217 -1.08 4.32 10.08
N LEU A 218 -1.69 3.84 9.00
CA LEU A 218 -1.04 2.93 8.07
C LEU A 218 0.04 3.62 7.21
N SER A 219 -0.11 4.93 6.96
CA SER A 219 0.86 5.71 6.18
C SER A 219 2.08 6.19 6.98
N SER A 220 1.99 6.19 8.31
CA SER A 220 3.06 6.62 9.21
C SER A 220 3.80 5.42 9.81
N ASP A 221 5.07 5.24 9.45
CA ASP A 221 6.01 4.25 9.99
C ASP A 221 5.73 2.77 9.64
N SER A 222 6.59 2.23 8.76
CA SER A 222 6.66 0.81 8.38
C SER A 222 7.67 0.00 9.20
N ASN A 223 8.37 0.62 10.17
CA ASN A 223 9.37 -0.09 10.95
C ASN A 223 8.69 -0.94 12.03
N TYR A 224 9.21 -2.15 12.25
CA TYR A 224 8.77 -3.09 13.29
C TYR A 224 9.21 -2.62 14.69
N THR A 225 8.65 -1.49 15.14
CA THR A 225 8.98 -0.83 16.41
C THR A 225 7.89 -1.05 17.47
N TYR A 226 8.22 -0.74 18.72
CA TYR A 226 7.24 -0.68 19.80
C TYR A 226 6.08 0.28 19.50
N PHE A 227 6.35 1.38 18.77
CA PHE A 227 5.32 2.32 18.35
C PHE A 227 4.35 1.65 17.37
N HIS A 228 4.87 0.92 16.39
CA HIS A 228 4.04 0.16 15.46
C HIS A 228 3.18 -0.88 16.19
N TYR A 229 3.74 -1.61 17.17
CA TYR A 229 2.98 -2.55 18.00
C TYR A 229 1.78 -1.89 18.68
N VAL A 230 2.00 -0.74 19.34
CA VAL A 230 0.94 0.00 20.04
C VAL A 230 -0.10 0.52 19.05
N LYS A 231 0.34 1.03 17.90
CA LYS A 231 -0.50 1.54 16.82
C LYS A 231 -1.41 0.45 16.25
N SER A 232 -0.88 -0.70 15.84
CA SER A 232 -1.68 -1.81 15.29
C SER A 232 -2.69 -2.33 16.31
N PHE A 233 -2.30 -2.42 17.59
CA PHE A 233 -3.22 -2.82 18.66
C PHE A 233 -4.32 -1.78 18.91
N ALA A 234 -4.00 -0.48 18.89
CA ALA A 234 -4.98 0.59 19.04
C ALA A 234 -6.00 0.61 17.89
N LEU A 235 -5.58 0.32 16.66
CA LEU A 235 -6.48 0.15 15.53
C LEU A 235 -7.41 -1.06 15.71
N LEU A 236 -6.91 -2.18 16.24
CA LEU A 236 -7.76 -3.33 16.59
C LEU A 236 -8.79 -2.96 17.66
N GLU A 237 -8.39 -2.25 18.72
CA GLU A 237 -9.30 -1.74 19.76
C GLU A 237 -10.40 -0.88 19.16
N MET A 238 -10.03 0.10 18.32
CA MET A 238 -10.96 1.01 17.66
C MET A 238 -11.97 0.28 16.76
N MET A 239 -11.55 -0.80 16.08
CA MET A 239 -12.41 -1.52 15.14
C MET A 239 -13.32 -2.57 15.80
N LEU A 240 -12.88 -3.12 16.94
CA LEU A 240 -13.53 -4.25 17.60
C LEU A 240 -14.33 -3.87 18.84
N LEU A 241 -13.93 -2.82 19.55
CA LEU A 241 -14.62 -2.36 20.75
C LEU A 241 -15.57 -1.20 20.43
N LYS A 242 -16.69 -1.16 21.15
CA LYS A 242 -17.58 -0.01 21.22
C LYS A 242 -16.94 1.07 22.10
N PRO A 243 -17.33 2.34 21.91
CA PRO A 243 -16.89 3.43 22.77
C PRO A 243 -17.11 3.09 24.25
N ASN A 244 -16.12 3.43 25.09
CA ASN A 244 -16.14 3.21 26.54
C ASN A 244 -16.17 1.74 27.02
N GLN A 245 -16.00 0.75 26.15
CA GLN A 245 -15.79 -0.64 26.59
C GLN A 245 -14.44 -0.82 27.27
N ASN A 246 -14.37 -1.78 28.19
CA ASN A 246 -13.12 -2.09 28.87
C ASN A 246 -12.15 -2.74 27.87
N THR A 247 -10.92 -2.24 27.79
CA THR A 247 -9.89 -2.79 26.89
C THR A 247 -9.68 -4.30 27.07
N ARG A 248 -9.90 -4.86 28.27
CA ARG A 248 -9.80 -6.31 28.51
C ARG A 248 -10.82 -7.14 27.73
N GLU A 249 -11.91 -6.54 27.28
CA GLU A 249 -12.93 -7.22 26.49
C GLU A 249 -12.42 -7.60 25.09
N ILE A 250 -11.38 -6.92 24.59
CA ILE A 250 -10.78 -7.24 23.29
C ILE A 250 -10.22 -8.66 23.25
N ASP A 251 -9.77 -9.18 24.40
CA ASP A 251 -9.18 -10.52 24.51
C ASP A 251 -10.16 -11.57 23.98
N ARG A 252 -11.45 -11.43 24.29
CA ARG A 252 -12.51 -12.35 23.85
C ARG A 252 -12.86 -12.18 22.38
N VAL A 253 -12.78 -10.97 21.85
CA VAL A 253 -13.12 -10.70 20.44
C VAL A 253 -12.02 -11.23 19.53
N LEU A 254 -10.75 -11.05 19.92
CA LEU A 254 -9.60 -11.54 19.15
C LEU A 254 -9.53 -13.06 19.06
N VAL A 255 -10.12 -13.80 20.01
CA VAL A 255 -10.17 -15.27 19.97
C VAL A 255 -10.70 -15.77 18.62
N THR A 256 -11.78 -15.18 18.10
CA THR A 256 -12.38 -15.60 16.81
C THR A 256 -11.45 -15.50 15.61
N TYR A 257 -10.44 -14.63 15.68
CA TYR A 257 -9.42 -14.45 14.63
C TYR A 257 -8.16 -15.28 14.87
N LEU A 258 -7.94 -15.70 16.12
CA LEU A 258 -6.75 -16.45 16.55
C LEU A 258 -6.99 -17.96 16.62
N GLU A 259 -8.25 -18.39 16.70
CA GLU A 259 -8.63 -19.81 16.81
C GLU A 259 -8.05 -20.66 15.70
N SER A 260 -8.02 -20.17 14.45
CA SER A 260 -7.45 -20.93 13.32
C SER A 260 -5.96 -21.24 13.45
N THR A 261 -5.23 -20.41 14.22
CA THR A 261 -3.76 -20.50 14.33
C THR A 261 -3.34 -21.09 15.67
N TYR A 262 -4.06 -20.76 16.75
CA TYR A 262 -3.67 -21.08 18.12
C TYR A 262 -4.65 -22.01 18.84
N ASN A 263 -5.77 -22.39 18.23
CA ASN A 263 -6.79 -23.29 18.78
C ASN A 263 -7.16 -22.91 20.23
N ASP A 264 -7.09 -23.86 21.16
CA ASP A 264 -7.40 -23.67 22.58
C ASP A 264 -6.53 -22.60 23.29
N SER A 265 -5.39 -22.21 22.70
CA SER A 265 -4.51 -21.17 23.25
C SER A 265 -4.90 -19.75 22.80
N ALA A 266 -5.90 -19.57 21.94
CA ALA A 266 -6.26 -18.28 21.35
C ALA A 266 -6.52 -17.18 22.40
N LEU A 267 -7.22 -17.50 23.50
CA LEU A 267 -7.51 -16.53 24.57
C LEU A 267 -6.25 -16.10 25.32
N GLU A 268 -5.33 -17.03 25.56
CA GLU A 268 -4.06 -16.76 26.23
C GLU A 268 -3.14 -15.90 25.35
N VAL A 269 -3.12 -16.17 24.05
CA VAL A 269 -2.43 -15.35 23.05
C VAL A 269 -2.99 -13.93 23.05
N ALA A 270 -4.30 -13.76 22.89
CA ALA A 270 -4.95 -12.45 22.88
C ALA A 270 -4.63 -11.66 24.16
N THR A 271 -4.77 -12.31 25.31
CA THR A 271 -4.45 -11.74 26.63
C THR A 271 -2.98 -11.30 26.71
N THR A 272 -2.06 -12.12 26.20
CA THR A 272 -0.62 -11.84 26.23
C THR A 272 -0.27 -10.64 25.35
N LEU A 273 -0.84 -10.57 24.14
CA LEU A 273 -0.65 -9.43 23.23
C LEU A 273 -1.14 -8.11 23.85
N ARG A 274 -2.36 -8.09 24.42
CA ARG A 274 -2.86 -6.92 25.14
C ARG A 274 -1.96 -6.52 26.31
N GLN A 275 -1.47 -7.51 27.07
CA GLN A 275 -0.56 -7.23 28.18
C GLN A 275 0.75 -6.63 27.69
N MET A 276 1.35 -7.15 26.62
CA MET A 276 2.53 -6.56 25.98
C MET A 276 2.27 -5.10 25.57
N ARG A 277 1.14 -4.81 24.90
CA ARG A 277 0.72 -3.44 24.55
C ARG A 277 0.67 -2.51 25.77
N ASN A 278 0.04 -2.97 26.85
CA ASN A 278 -0.08 -2.19 28.08
C ASN A 278 1.30 -1.92 28.72
N LYS A 279 2.21 -2.88 28.68
CA LYS A 279 3.57 -2.71 29.20
C LYS A 279 4.36 -1.68 28.39
N ILE A 280 4.28 -1.74 27.06
CA ILE A 280 4.90 -0.73 26.18
C ILE A 280 4.32 0.66 26.48
N SER A 281 3.00 0.79 26.53
CA SER A 281 2.30 2.08 26.71
C SER A 281 2.62 2.76 28.05
N HIS A 282 2.98 1.99 29.08
CA HIS A 282 3.37 2.50 30.39
C HIS A 282 4.90 2.58 30.61
N GLY A 283 5.72 2.30 29.58
CA GLY A 283 7.17 2.30 29.70
C GLY A 283 7.75 1.18 30.59
N ASP A 284 6.99 0.11 30.85
CA ASP A 284 7.45 -1.03 31.66
C ASP A 284 8.19 -2.06 30.79
N SER A 285 9.43 -1.74 30.42
CA SER A 285 10.27 -2.59 29.57
C SER A 285 10.55 -3.96 30.19
N LYS A 286 10.71 -4.05 31.52
CA LYS A 286 10.92 -5.33 32.22
C LYS A 286 9.68 -6.21 32.15
N GLY A 287 8.51 -5.63 32.37
CA GLY A 287 7.22 -6.30 32.24
C GLY A 287 6.96 -6.77 30.80
N TYR A 288 7.28 -5.94 29.82
CA TYR A 288 7.20 -6.31 28.40
C TYR A 288 8.10 -7.52 28.10
N ASN A 289 9.39 -7.46 28.45
CA ASN A 289 10.34 -8.54 28.16
C ASN A 289 9.90 -9.88 28.75
N LYS A 290 9.35 -9.87 29.97
CA LYS A 290 8.80 -11.10 30.59
C LYS A 290 7.62 -11.68 29.79
N LYS A 291 6.74 -10.83 29.26
CA LYS A 291 5.57 -11.26 28.47
C LYS A 291 5.96 -11.71 27.06
N ALA A 292 6.87 -10.98 26.43
CA ALA A 292 7.45 -11.34 25.14
C ALA A 292 8.14 -12.71 25.22
N GLU A 293 8.97 -12.94 26.24
CA GLU A 293 9.67 -14.22 26.40
C GLU A 293 8.69 -15.37 26.71
N PHE A 294 7.67 -15.13 27.53
CA PHE A 294 6.59 -16.11 27.75
C PHE A 294 5.90 -16.52 26.44
N PHE A 295 5.56 -15.54 25.60
CA PHE A 295 4.99 -15.78 24.27
C PHE A 295 5.93 -16.64 23.42
N ALA A 296 7.21 -16.25 23.33
CA ALA A 296 8.20 -16.90 22.49
C ALA A 296 8.46 -18.36 22.91
N GLN A 297 8.60 -18.60 24.21
CA GLN A 297 8.81 -19.94 24.75
C GLN A 297 7.66 -20.89 24.46
N LYS A 298 6.42 -20.38 24.33
CA LYS A 298 5.25 -21.22 24.12
C LYS A 298 4.91 -21.40 22.63
N TYR A 299 5.00 -20.33 21.84
CA TYR A 299 4.45 -20.29 20.49
C TYR A 299 5.48 -20.12 19.38
N MET A 300 6.75 -19.86 19.71
CA MET A 300 7.83 -19.65 18.73
C MET A 300 8.94 -20.70 18.86
N LYS A 301 8.62 -21.90 19.38
CA LYS A 301 9.61 -22.96 19.66
C LYS A 301 10.32 -23.48 18.41
N ASP A 302 9.57 -23.60 17.31
CA ASP A 302 10.06 -24.20 16.05
C ASP A 302 10.61 -23.16 15.06
N TYR A 303 10.81 -21.93 15.51
CA TYR A 303 11.34 -20.85 14.67
C TYR A 303 12.87 -20.80 14.75
N TYR A 304 13.50 -20.69 13.58
CA TYR A 304 14.92 -20.45 13.44
C TYR A 304 15.15 -18.96 13.17
N PHE A 305 15.85 -18.29 14.07
CA PHE A 305 16.13 -16.86 13.99
C PHE A 305 17.61 -16.60 13.79
N ASP A 306 17.91 -15.62 12.92
CA ASP A 306 19.27 -15.13 12.76
C ASP A 306 19.61 -14.12 13.86
N TYR A 307 20.42 -14.55 14.81
CA TYR A 307 20.86 -13.71 15.92
C TYR A 307 22.10 -12.86 15.60
N HIS A 308 22.61 -12.92 14.37
CA HIS A 308 23.73 -12.08 13.94
C HIS A 308 23.29 -10.62 13.74
N GLU A 309 22.12 -10.41 13.13
CA GLU A 309 21.59 -9.07 12.83
C GLU A 309 20.59 -8.57 13.88
N PHE A 310 19.81 -9.48 14.49
CA PHE A 310 18.71 -9.11 15.38
C PHE A 310 18.77 -9.84 16.72
N SER A 311 18.51 -9.10 17.80
CA SER A 311 18.36 -9.72 19.12
C SER A 311 17.11 -10.59 19.21
N ARG A 312 17.09 -11.55 20.14
CA ARG A 312 15.89 -12.35 20.43
C ARG A 312 14.65 -11.50 20.72
N GLY A 313 14.79 -10.42 21.49
CA GLY A 313 13.69 -9.49 21.75
C GLY A 313 13.16 -8.81 20.49
N ALA A 314 14.04 -8.48 19.55
CA ALA A 314 13.66 -7.91 18.25
C ALA A 314 12.89 -8.93 17.40
N TRP A 315 13.32 -10.19 17.36
CA TRP A 315 12.59 -11.25 16.65
C TRP A 315 11.19 -11.48 17.22
N ILE A 316 11.04 -11.49 18.54
CA ILE A 316 9.74 -11.64 19.20
C ILE A 316 8.84 -10.43 18.88
N LEU A 317 9.39 -9.22 18.95
CA LEU A 317 8.65 -8.00 18.60
C LEU A 317 8.18 -8.06 17.14
N SER A 318 9.08 -8.33 16.19
CA SER A 318 8.73 -8.42 14.76
C SER A 318 7.66 -9.48 14.50
N HIS A 319 7.80 -10.68 15.07
CA HIS A 319 6.82 -11.75 14.92
C HIS A 319 5.44 -11.34 15.45
N THR A 320 5.39 -10.76 16.65
CA THR A 320 4.12 -10.34 17.25
C THR A 320 3.50 -9.13 16.55
N ILE A 321 4.29 -8.25 15.94
CA ILE A 321 3.77 -7.19 15.05
C ILE A 321 3.15 -7.80 13.80
N ILE A 322 3.82 -8.74 13.12
CA ILE A 322 3.28 -9.41 11.93
C ILE A 322 1.93 -10.06 12.27
N LEU A 323 1.84 -10.73 13.42
CA LEU A 323 0.58 -11.29 13.92
C LEU A 323 -0.51 -10.21 14.10
N LEU A 324 -0.19 -9.08 14.73
CA LEU A 324 -1.14 -7.98 14.91
C LEU A 324 -1.59 -7.37 13.58
N ASP A 325 -0.68 -7.24 12.62
CA ASP A 325 -1.00 -6.73 11.29
C ASP A 325 -1.92 -7.68 10.54
N ASP A 326 -1.66 -8.99 10.59
CA ASP A 326 -2.53 -9.98 9.95
C ASP A 326 -3.93 -10.02 10.58
N LEU A 327 -4.03 -9.87 11.91
CA LEU A 327 -5.30 -9.68 12.60
C LEU A 327 -6.00 -8.40 12.12
N LEU A 328 -5.27 -7.29 12.05
CA LEU A 328 -5.82 -6.00 11.63
C LEU A 328 -6.31 -6.04 10.18
N LYS A 329 -5.57 -6.69 9.27
CA LYS A 329 -5.99 -6.91 7.88
C LYS A 329 -7.31 -7.66 7.80
N GLU A 330 -7.46 -8.75 8.56
CA GLU A 330 -8.70 -9.53 8.58
C GLU A 330 -9.87 -8.70 9.12
N VAL A 331 -9.67 -8.00 10.24
CA VAL A 331 -10.69 -7.12 10.84
C VAL A 331 -11.12 -6.03 9.87
N LEU A 332 -10.17 -5.29 9.27
CA LEU A 332 -10.48 -4.23 8.32
C LEU A 332 -11.20 -4.77 7.09
N SER A 333 -10.73 -5.89 6.56
CA SER A 333 -11.34 -6.53 5.39
C SER A 333 -12.77 -6.98 5.65
N GLN A 334 -13.07 -7.52 6.84
CA GLN A 334 -14.44 -7.86 7.23
C GLN A 334 -15.31 -6.61 7.41
N LYS A 335 -14.81 -5.58 8.09
CA LYS A 335 -15.54 -4.35 8.38
C LYS A 335 -15.87 -3.54 7.13
N MET A 336 -14.96 -3.54 6.17
CA MET A 336 -15.13 -2.92 4.85
C MET A 336 -15.72 -3.89 3.81
N LYS A 337 -16.06 -5.13 4.19
CA LYS A 337 -16.62 -6.18 3.31
C LYS A 337 -15.82 -6.41 2.02
N LEU A 338 -14.50 -6.28 2.12
CA LEU A 338 -13.57 -6.47 1.02
C LEU A 338 -13.33 -7.97 0.74
N ILE A 339 -13.55 -8.82 1.76
CA ILE A 339 -13.51 -10.28 1.64
C ILE A 339 -14.93 -10.84 1.48
N LYS A 340 -15.18 -11.30 0.25
CA LYS A 340 -15.94 -12.50 -0.11
C LYS A 340 -15.31 -13.07 -1.36
#